data_AF-T1JHH7-F1
#
_entry.id   AF-T1JHH7-F1
#
_cell.length_a   1.000
_cell.length_b   1.000
_cell.length_c   1.000
_cell.angle_alpha   90.00
_cell.angle_beta   90.00
_cell.angle_gamma   90.00
#
_symmetry.space_group_name_H-M   'P 1'
#
loop_
_entity.id
_entity.type
_entity.pdbx_description
1 polymer ?
#
loop_
_entity_poly.entity_id
_entity_poly.type
_entity_poly.pdbx_seq_one_letter_code
_entity_poly.pdbx_strand_id
1 'polypeptide(L)'
;MEEKKPEFVEMKIEKQEEEIEMEYDYFDPGGHWCKQCNQMLPHLHNFLQHLQDKKHIQGMDPYDRPWLPEALKNPPITKPKKGLIAAIKGVQFLKPVAAYYCSICSEFMGDASCAELHVKSKNHNYKYLVR
;
A
#
# COMPACT_ATOMS: atom_id res chain seq x y z
N MET A 1 68.50 12.84 24.91
CA MET A 1 67.52 11.76 25.09
C MET A 1 66.16 12.42 25.09
N GLU A 2 65.48 12.43 23.94
CA GLU A 2 64.09 12.87 23.86
C GLU A 2 63.23 11.61 23.75
N GLU A 3 62.41 11.39 24.78
CA GLU A 3 61.50 10.26 24.86
C GLU A 3 60.32 10.49 23.90
N LYS A 4 60.19 9.64 22.88
CA LYS A 4 59.03 9.64 21.98
C LYS A 4 57.80 9.16 22.75
N LYS A 5 56.82 10.05 22.89
CA LYS A 5 55.49 9.74 23.42
C LYS A 5 54.78 8.75 22.48
N PRO A 6 54.19 7.65 22.97
CA PRO A 6 53.51 6.70 22.11
C PRO A 6 52.20 7.29 21.61
N GLU A 7 52.00 7.20 20.30
CA GLU A 7 50.76 7.58 19.62
C GLU A 7 49.73 6.46 19.84
N PHE A 8 48.64 6.78 20.53
CA PHE A 8 47.52 5.87 20.75
C PHE A 8 46.78 5.68 19.43
N VAL A 9 46.93 4.51 18.82
CA VAL A 9 46.12 4.11 17.67
C VAL A 9 44.74 3.71 18.20
N GLU A 10 43.77 4.59 18.06
CA GLU A 10 42.36 4.26 18.30
C GLU A 10 41.88 3.27 17.24
N MET A 11 41.83 1.99 17.61
CA MET A 11 41.08 1.00 16.84
C MET A 11 39.59 1.28 17.01
N LYS A 12 38.98 1.89 16.00
CA LYS A 12 37.53 1.87 15.82
C LYS A 12 37.11 0.43 15.55
N ILE A 13 36.57 -0.22 16.58
CA ILE A 13 35.81 -1.46 16.41
C ILE A 13 34.45 -1.03 15.85
N GLU A 14 34.33 -1.04 14.53
CA GLU A 14 33.02 -0.95 13.88
C GLU A 14 32.25 -2.22 14.23
N LYS A 15 31.24 -2.06 15.08
CA LYS A 15 30.30 -3.11 15.43
C LYS A 15 29.44 -3.37 14.19
N GLN A 16 29.90 -4.27 13.31
CA GLN A 16 29.07 -4.87 12.29
C GLN A 16 28.09 -5.81 13.00
N GLU A 17 26.97 -5.26 13.46
CA GLU A 17 25.78 -6.06 13.70
C GLU A 17 25.30 -6.51 12.32
N GLU A 18 25.75 -7.68 11.87
CA GLU A 18 25.07 -8.40 10.80
C GLU A 18 23.66 -8.73 11.32
N GLU A 19 22.69 -7.87 11.02
CA GLU A 19 21.29 -8.26 11.00
C GLU A 19 21.22 -9.46 10.07
N ILE A 20 21.04 -10.65 10.65
CA ILE A 20 20.72 -11.85 9.88
C ILE A 20 19.39 -11.52 9.20
N GLU A 21 19.46 -11.13 7.92
CA GLU A 21 18.28 -10.86 7.11
C GLU A 21 17.59 -12.20 6.89
N MET A 22 16.70 -12.57 7.81
CA MET A 22 15.84 -13.73 7.65
C MET A 22 14.93 -13.45 6.45
N GLU A 23 15.07 -14.28 5.43
CA GLU A 23 14.17 -14.29 4.29
C GLU A 23 12.88 -15.02 4.68
N TYR A 24 11.73 -14.38 4.44
CA TYR A 24 10.43 -14.92 4.77
C TYR A 24 9.67 -15.21 3.49
N ASP A 25 9.30 -16.47 3.30
CA ASP A 25 8.35 -16.89 2.27
C ASP A 25 6.93 -16.89 2.84
N TYR A 26 6.10 -15.97 2.34
CA TYR A 26 4.72 -15.82 2.80
C TYR A 26 3.77 -16.70 1.98
N PHE A 27 2.98 -17.51 2.66
CA PHE A 27 1.95 -18.37 2.04
C PHE A 27 0.54 -17.95 2.47
N ASP A 28 -0.45 -18.32 1.66
CA ASP A 28 -1.86 -18.13 1.98
C ASP A 28 -2.38 -19.31 2.83
N PRO A 29 -2.71 -19.11 4.13
CA PRO A 29 -3.26 -20.18 4.96
C PRO A 29 -4.73 -20.50 4.64
N GLY A 30 -5.39 -19.66 3.84
CA GLY A 30 -6.82 -19.71 3.58
C GLY A 30 -7.67 -19.16 4.72
N GLY A 31 -8.99 -19.30 4.59
CA GLY A 31 -9.94 -18.90 5.64
C GLY A 31 -10.00 -17.38 5.87
N HIS A 32 -10.12 -16.59 4.81
CA HIS A 32 -10.20 -15.13 4.88
C HIS A 32 -11.60 -14.68 5.27
N TRP A 33 -11.72 -13.89 6.34
CA TRP A 33 -13.02 -13.38 6.79
C TRP A 33 -13.31 -12.00 6.20
N CYS A 34 -14.44 -11.86 5.51
CA CYS A 34 -14.99 -10.56 5.18
C CYS A 34 -15.95 -10.09 6.26
N LYS A 35 -15.57 -9.04 7.00
CA LYS A 35 -16.39 -8.44 8.06
C LYS A 35 -17.72 -7.88 7.54
N GLN A 36 -17.73 -7.26 6.37
CA GLN A 36 -18.93 -6.60 5.82
C GLN A 36 -20.01 -7.60 5.41
N CYS A 37 -19.61 -8.70 4.79
CA CYS A 37 -20.52 -9.75 4.35
C CYS A 37 -20.67 -10.88 5.37
N ASN A 38 -19.91 -10.83 6.46
CA ASN A 38 -19.79 -11.85 7.49
C ASN A 38 -19.61 -13.28 6.92
N GLN A 39 -18.68 -13.43 5.98
CA GLN A 39 -18.45 -14.68 5.26
C GLN A 39 -16.97 -15.08 5.33
N MET A 40 -16.71 -16.38 5.52
CA MET A 40 -15.39 -16.99 5.39
C MET A 40 -15.15 -17.42 3.94
N LEU A 41 -14.01 -17.04 3.38
CA LEU A 41 -13.59 -17.36 2.02
C LEU A 41 -12.35 -18.27 2.04
N PRO A 42 -12.32 -19.33 1.21
CA PRO A 42 -11.34 -20.40 1.36
C PRO A 42 -9.92 -19.97 1.02
N HIS A 43 -9.73 -19.08 0.04
CA HIS A 43 -8.42 -18.62 -0.42
C HIS A 43 -8.39 -17.10 -0.62
N LEU A 44 -7.19 -16.53 -0.60
CA LEU A 44 -6.93 -15.11 -0.80
C LEU A 44 -7.51 -14.61 -2.13
N HIS A 45 -7.34 -15.41 -3.19
CA HIS A 45 -7.91 -15.10 -4.50
C HIS A 45 -9.43 -14.92 -4.44
N ASN A 46 -10.15 -15.82 -3.76
CA ASN A 46 -11.60 -15.70 -3.59
C ASN A 46 -11.98 -14.46 -2.80
N PHE A 47 -11.18 -14.11 -1.79
CA PHE A 47 -11.36 -12.88 -1.02
C PHE A 47 -11.19 -11.63 -1.88
N LEU A 48 -10.15 -11.56 -2.70
CA LEU A 48 -9.93 -10.43 -3.61
C LEU A 48 -11.06 -10.31 -4.64
N GLN A 49 -11.49 -11.42 -5.24
CA GLN A 49 -12.66 -11.42 -6.14
C GLN A 49 -13.92 -10.93 -5.44
N HIS A 50 -14.16 -11.39 -4.21
CA HIS A 50 -15.31 -10.98 -3.41
C HIS A 50 -15.35 -9.47 -3.16
N LEU A 51 -14.21 -8.82 -2.90
CA LEU A 51 -14.16 -7.36 -2.69
C LEU A 51 -14.63 -6.57 -3.92
N GLN A 52 -14.49 -7.14 -5.12
CA GLN A 52 -14.93 -6.53 -6.38
C GLN A 52 -16.36 -6.91 -6.78
N ASP A 53 -17.02 -7.81 -6.02
CA ASP A 53 -18.37 -8.23 -6.33
C ASP A 53 -19.35 -7.08 -6.14
N LYS A 54 -20.29 -6.95 -7.08
CA LYS A 54 -21.32 -5.90 -7.05
C LYS A 54 -22.08 -5.87 -5.72
N LYS A 55 -22.38 -7.04 -5.14
CA LYS A 55 -23.07 -7.14 -3.84
C LYS A 55 -22.24 -6.58 -2.70
N HIS A 56 -20.95 -6.87 -2.67
CA HIS A 56 -20.03 -6.34 -1.65
C HIS A 56 -19.93 -4.82 -1.79
N ILE A 57 -19.63 -4.33 -3.00
CA ILE A 57 -19.49 -2.89 -3.29
C ILE A 57 -20.77 -2.11 -2.95
N GLN A 58 -21.96 -2.65 -3.25
CA GLN A 58 -23.23 -2.02 -2.89
C GLN A 58 -23.44 -1.89 -1.37
N GLY A 59 -22.82 -2.77 -0.58
CA GLY A 59 -22.86 -2.73 0.87
C GLY A 59 -21.81 -1.81 1.50
N MET A 60 -20.87 -1.25 0.72
CA MET A 60 -19.83 -0.35 1.20
C MET A 60 -20.33 1.10 1.24
N ASP A 61 -19.80 1.90 2.18
CA ASP A 61 -20.07 3.33 2.21
C ASP A 61 -19.40 4.03 1.00
N PRO A 62 -20.18 4.67 0.09
CA PRO A 62 -19.61 5.37 -1.06
C PRO A 62 -18.70 6.56 -0.70
N TYR A 63 -18.81 7.06 0.54
CA TYR A 63 -18.04 8.20 1.03
C TYR A 63 -16.77 7.80 1.76
N ASP A 64 -16.62 6.53 2.16
CA ASP A 64 -15.40 5.99 2.75
C ASP A 64 -14.35 5.74 1.65
N ARG A 65 -13.75 6.83 1.18
CA ARG A 65 -12.72 6.85 0.13
C ARG A 65 -11.41 7.37 0.70
N PRO A 66 -10.70 6.57 1.52
CA PRO A 66 -9.47 7.01 2.19
C PRO A 66 -8.38 7.45 1.21
N TRP A 67 -8.37 6.88 0.01
CA TRP A 67 -7.44 7.22 -1.06
C TRP A 67 -7.73 8.54 -1.78
N LEU A 68 -8.88 9.18 -1.54
CA LEU A 68 -9.27 10.39 -2.27
C LEU A 68 -8.30 11.54 -1.93
N PRO A 69 -7.69 12.22 -2.92
CA PRO A 69 -6.84 13.38 -2.68
C PRO A 69 -7.59 14.49 -1.93
N GLU A 70 -6.88 15.21 -1.06
CA GLU A 70 -7.45 16.28 -0.24
C GLU A 70 -8.12 17.38 -1.09
N ALA A 71 -7.54 17.69 -2.26
CA ALA A 71 -8.09 18.66 -3.20
C ALA A 71 -9.48 18.28 -3.75
N LEU A 72 -9.84 16.99 -3.75
CA LEU A 72 -11.16 16.53 -4.15
C LEU A 72 -12.12 16.43 -2.96
N LYS A 73 -11.61 16.22 -1.75
CA LYS A 73 -12.40 16.28 -0.50
C LYS A 73 -12.84 17.72 -0.21
N ASN A 74 -11.92 18.67 -0.43
CA ASN A 74 -12.11 20.10 -0.21
C ASN A 74 -11.78 20.86 -1.50
N PRO A 75 -12.71 20.88 -2.48
CA PRO A 75 -12.48 21.56 -3.74
C PRO A 75 -12.22 23.05 -3.47
N PRO A 76 -11.10 23.62 -3.96
CA PRO A 76 -10.85 25.04 -3.78
C PRO A 76 -11.97 25.83 -4.46
N ILE A 77 -12.54 26.80 -3.75
CA ILE A 77 -13.54 27.73 -4.29
C ILE A 77 -12.83 28.62 -5.31
N THR A 78 -12.69 28.12 -6.52
CA THR A 78 -12.12 28.85 -7.64
C THR A 78 -13.26 29.48 -8.41
N LYS A 79 -13.30 30.81 -8.44
CA LYS A 79 -14.20 31.51 -9.36
C LYS A 79 -13.83 31.08 -10.78
N PRO A 80 -14.80 30.78 -11.66
CA PRO A 80 -14.49 30.40 -13.03
C PRO A 80 -13.67 31.52 -13.67
N LYS A 81 -12.41 31.22 -14.01
CA LYS A 81 -11.57 32.15 -14.75
C LYS A 81 -12.27 32.39 -16.09
N LYS A 82 -12.52 33.66 -16.44
CA LYS A 82 -12.97 34.03 -17.78
C LYS A 82 -11.89 33.55 -18.76
N GLY A 83 -12.13 32.42 -19.40
CA GLY A 83 -11.14 31.72 -20.23
C GLY A 83 -11.84 30.79 -21.22
N LEU A 84 -11.20 30.60 -22.37
CA LEU A 84 -11.68 29.74 -23.45
C LEU A 84 -11.87 28.31 -22.94
N ILE A 85 -13.08 27.77 -23.14
CA ILE A 85 -13.39 26.37 -22.85
C ILE A 85 -12.70 25.52 -23.90
N ALA A 86 -11.72 24.71 -23.48
CA ALA A 86 -11.08 23.71 -24.34
C ALA A 86 -11.66 22.32 -24.07
N ALA A 87 -11.84 21.53 -25.12
CA ALA A 87 -12.24 20.14 -24.99
C ALA A 87 -11.13 19.29 -24.33
N ILE A 88 -11.54 18.34 -23.49
CA ILE A 88 -10.63 17.37 -22.86
C ILE A 88 -10.08 16.44 -23.95
N LYS A 89 -8.76 16.20 -23.94
CA LYS A 89 -8.05 15.35 -24.91
C LYS A 89 -7.44 14.15 -24.20
N GLY A 90 -7.30 13.02 -24.90
CA GLY A 90 -6.56 11.84 -24.41
C GLY A 90 -7.36 10.82 -23.62
N VAL A 91 -8.69 11.01 -23.47
CA VAL A 91 -9.57 10.05 -22.76
C VAL A 91 -9.56 8.65 -23.38
N GLN A 92 -9.28 8.53 -24.68
CA GLN A 92 -9.19 7.25 -25.37
C GLN A 92 -8.03 6.35 -24.92
N PHE A 93 -7.03 6.93 -24.23
CA PHE A 93 -5.88 6.18 -23.72
C PHE A 93 -6.11 5.65 -22.29
N LEU A 94 -7.21 6.04 -21.64
CA LEU A 94 -7.57 5.54 -20.33
C LEU A 94 -8.02 4.09 -20.43
N LYS A 95 -7.44 3.23 -19.58
CA LYS A 95 -7.89 1.85 -19.39
C LYS A 95 -8.63 1.77 -18.05
N PRO A 96 -9.90 1.32 -18.03
CA PRO A 96 -10.56 1.04 -16.77
C PRO A 96 -9.85 -0.14 -16.10
N VAL A 97 -9.69 -0.06 -14.79
CA VAL A 97 -8.99 -1.08 -14.01
C VAL A 97 -9.77 -1.37 -12.73
N ALA A 98 -9.90 -2.65 -12.38
CA ALA A 98 -10.40 -3.08 -11.08
C ALA A 98 -9.21 -3.05 -10.11
N ALA A 99 -9.17 -2.04 -9.25
CA ALA A 99 -8.05 -1.81 -8.35
C ALA A 99 -8.39 -2.13 -6.89
N TYR A 100 -7.36 -2.39 -6.10
CA TYR A 100 -7.42 -2.57 -4.66
C TYR A 100 -6.61 -1.46 -3.97
N TYR A 101 -7.03 -1.06 -2.79
CA TYR A 101 -6.31 -0.08 -1.98
C TYR A 101 -6.04 -0.65 -0.59
N CYS A 102 -4.78 -0.63 -0.18
CA CYS A 102 -4.37 -1.10 1.14
C CYS A 102 -4.31 0.10 2.08
N SER A 103 -5.23 0.18 3.04
CA SER A 103 -5.28 1.27 4.02
C SER A 103 -4.14 1.22 5.06
N ILE A 104 -3.42 0.09 5.15
CA ILE A 104 -2.22 -0.06 5.99
C ILE A 104 -1.02 0.57 5.31
N CYS A 105 -0.82 0.24 4.04
CA CYS A 105 0.33 0.72 3.29
C CYS A 105 0.08 2.06 2.61
N SER A 106 -1.17 2.47 2.45
CA SER A 106 -1.61 3.62 1.65
C SER A 106 -1.23 3.51 0.16
N GLU A 107 -1.36 2.31 -0.41
CA GLU A 107 -0.92 1.98 -1.77
C GLU A 107 -2.05 1.38 -2.62
N PHE A 108 -2.00 1.62 -3.94
CA PHE A 108 -2.93 1.04 -4.92
C PHE A 108 -2.31 -0.15 -5.65
N MET A 109 -3.14 -1.16 -5.90
CA MET A 109 -2.80 -2.34 -6.70
C MET A 109 -3.76 -2.43 -7.88
N GLY A 110 -3.23 -2.59 -9.09
CA GLY A 110 -4.02 -2.55 -10.33
C GLY A 110 -4.82 -3.81 -10.62
N ASP A 111 -4.57 -4.92 -9.94
CA ASP A 111 -5.30 -6.16 -10.11
C ASP A 111 -5.09 -7.09 -8.90
N ALA A 112 -5.73 -8.27 -8.95
CA ALA A 112 -5.65 -9.24 -7.87
C ALA A 112 -4.24 -9.81 -7.69
N SER A 113 -3.48 -9.99 -8.78
CA SER A 113 -2.11 -10.50 -8.73
C SER A 113 -1.17 -9.53 -8.02
N CYS A 114 -1.28 -8.24 -8.36
CA CYS A 114 -0.57 -7.16 -7.67
C CYS A 114 -0.96 -7.08 -6.20
N ALA A 115 -2.26 -7.24 -5.88
CA ALA A 115 -2.74 -7.22 -4.51
C ALA A 115 -2.24 -8.41 -3.68
N GLU A 116 -2.22 -9.61 -4.27
CA GLU A 116 -1.67 -10.80 -3.65
C GLU A 116 -0.17 -10.67 -3.38
N LEU A 117 0.60 -10.20 -4.37
CA LEU A 117 2.02 -9.92 -4.18
C LEU A 117 2.26 -8.90 -3.07
N HIS A 118 1.42 -7.85 -3.01
CA HIS A 118 1.51 -6.81 -1.98
C HIS A 118 1.31 -7.36 -0.57
N VAL A 119 0.24 -8.14 -0.33
CA VAL A 119 -0.05 -8.66 1.02
C VAL A 119 0.97 -9.71 1.49
N LYS A 120 1.63 -10.38 0.54
CA LYS A 120 2.77 -11.28 0.79
C LYS A 120 4.10 -10.56 0.97
N SER A 121 4.14 -9.23 0.96
CA SER A 121 5.41 -8.50 1.12
C SER A 121 5.84 -8.36 2.59
N LYS A 122 7.16 -8.37 2.83
CA LYS A 122 7.74 -8.08 4.15
C LYS A 122 7.23 -6.73 4.71
N ASN A 123 7.17 -5.70 3.86
CA ASN A 123 6.75 -4.35 4.23
C ASN A 123 5.28 -4.30 4.72
N HIS A 124 4.37 -4.99 4.01
CA HIS A 124 2.98 -5.06 4.45
C HIS A 124 2.86 -5.72 5.84
N ASN A 125 3.53 -6.86 6.00
CA ASN A 125 3.50 -7.62 7.25
C ASN A 125 4.07 -6.82 8.43
N TYR A 126 5.20 -6.13 8.23
CA TYR A 126 5.76 -5.24 9.24
C TYR A 126 4.76 -4.14 9.65
N LYS A 127 4.16 -3.44 8.67
CA LYS A 127 3.16 -2.39 8.95
C LYS A 127 1.89 -2.94 9.61
N TYR A 128 1.52 -4.19 9.33
CA TYR A 128 0.39 -4.85 9.97
C TYR A 128 0.63 -5.11 11.46
N LEU A 129 1.85 -5.53 11.84
CA LEU A 129 2.19 -5.84 13.25
C LEU A 129 2.20 -4.60 14.17
N VAL A 130 2.38 -3.41 13.60
CA VAL A 130 2.46 -2.14 14.36
C VAL A 130 1.14 -1.36 14.37
N ARG A 131 0.07 -1.89 13.76
CA ARG A 131 -1.23 -1.23 13.62
C ARG A 131 -2.22 -1.70 14.68
#